data_AF-A0A821KHM8-F1
#
_entry.id   AF-A0A821KHM8-F1
#
_cell.length_a   1.000
_cell.length_b   1.000
_cell.length_c   1.000
_cell.angle_alpha   90.00
_cell.angle_beta   90.00
_cell.angle_gamma   90.00
#
_symmetry.space_group_name_H-M   'P 1'
#
loop_
_entity.id
_entity.type
_entity.pdbx_description
1 polymer ?
#
loop_
_entity_poly.entity_id
_entity_poly.type
_entity_poly.pdbx_seq_one_letter_code
_entity_poly.pdbx_strand_id
1 'polypeptide(L)' 'SGIRIHTTEFDWPKGLIPSGFAMKLRKHLKSRRLESIEQLGMDRIIDIQFGSGEAAYHLIVE' A
#
# COMPACT_ATOMS: atom_id res chain seq x y z
N SER A 1 8.27 -16.04 -11.51
CA SER A 1 8.11 -14.63 -11.12
C SER A 1 7.41 -14.56 -9.78
N GLY A 2 8.07 -14.00 -8.75
CA GLY A 2 7.69 -14.13 -7.34
C GLY A 2 7.06 -12.88 -6.72
N ILE A 3 6.55 -11.95 -7.53
CA ILE A 3 5.89 -10.73 -7.04
C ILE A 3 4.46 -11.10 -6.68
N ARG A 4 4.13 -10.99 -5.39
CA ARG A 4 2.81 -11.28 -4.84
C ARG A 4 2.55 -10.42 -3.61
N ILE A 5 1.27 -10.15 -3.33
CA ILE A 5 0.82 -9.55 -2.08
C ILE A 5 0.05 -10.60 -1.30
N HIS A 6 0.36 -10.72 -0.01
CA HIS A 6 -0.31 -11.61 0.94
C HIS A 6 -0.04 -11.10 2.35
N THR A 7 -0.93 -11.44 3.29
CA THR A 7 -0.67 -11.24 4.71
C THR A 7 0.43 -12.19 5.17
N THR A 8 1.22 -11.76 6.15
CA THR A 8 2.29 -12.59 6.72
C THR A 8 2.52 -12.21 8.18
N GLU A 9 2.82 -13.20 9.02
CA GLU A 9 3.23 -13.01 10.41
C GLU A 9 4.75 -12.87 10.55
N PHE A 10 5.49 -13.06 9.46
CA PHE A 10 6.95 -12.99 9.48
C PHE A 10 7.41 -11.53 9.63
N ASP A 11 8.22 -11.25 10.66
CA ASP A 11 8.82 -9.92 10.85
C ASP A 11 10.10 -9.80 10.02
N TRP A 12 10.00 -9.08 8.91
CA TRP A 12 11.13 -8.83 8.02
C TRP A 12 12.10 -7.83 8.63
N PRO A 13 13.43 -8.04 8.51
CA PRO A 13 14.42 -7.09 9.02
C PRO A 13 14.25 -5.73 8.33
N LYS A 14 14.13 -4.67 9.13
CA LYS A 14 13.95 -3.28 8.68
C LYS A 14 15.26 -2.53 8.79
N GLY A 15 15.67 -1.84 7.72
CA GLY A 15 16.82 -0.93 7.78
C GLY A 15 16.58 0.20 8.78
N LEU A 16 17.65 0.63 9.47
CA LEU A 16 17.59 1.74 10.43
C LEU A 16 17.06 3.03 9.79
N ILE A 17 17.47 3.29 8.55
CA ILE A 17 17.04 4.43 7.75
C ILE A 17 16.04 3.94 6.70
N PRO A 18 14.78 4.41 6.71
CA PRO A 18 13.83 4.04 5.68
C PRO A 18 14.18 4.67 4.34
N SER A 19 13.88 3.97 3.24
CA SER A 19 14.00 4.56 1.91
C SER A 19 13.06 5.75 1.73
N GLY A 20 13.37 6.65 0.80
CA GLY A 20 12.51 7.79 0.46
C GLY A 20 11.09 7.35 0.05
N PHE A 21 10.97 6.20 -0.64
CA PHE A 21 9.69 5.58 -0.96
C PHE A 21 8.92 5.17 0.30
N ALA A 22 9.55 4.43 1.21
CA ALA A 22 8.92 4.03 2.47
C ALA A 22 8.55 5.25 3.35
N MET A 23 9.35 6.32 3.32
CA MET A 23 9.02 7.58 3.99
C MET A 23 7.80 8.26 3.37
N LYS A 24 7.68 8.28 2.03
CA LYS A 24 6.52 8.82 1.32
C LYS A 24 5.25 8.08 1.72
N LEU A 25 5.28 6.73 1.72
CA LEU A 25 4.16 5.93 2.22
C LEU A 25 3.80 6.27 3.66
N ARG A 26 4.77 6.37 4.57
CA ARG A 26 4.50 6.76 5.96
C ARG A 26 3.87 8.16 6.07
N LYS A 27 4.37 9.13 5.31
CA LYS A 27 3.86 10.52 5.34
C LYS A 27 2.40 10.59 4.89
N HIS A 28 2.01 9.80 3.89
CA HIS A 28 0.68 9.91 3.30
C HIS A 28 -0.33 8.91 3.88
N LEU A 29 0.09 7.73 4.35
CA LEU A 29 -0.81 6.63 4.68
C LEU A 29 -0.91 6.30 6.18
N LYS A 30 0.10 6.62 7.02
CA LYS A 30 0.21 6.11 8.40
C LYS A 30 -1.02 6.38 9.28
N SER A 31 -1.66 7.52 9.13
CA SER A 31 -2.83 7.93 9.94
C SER A 31 -4.16 7.78 9.22
N ARG A 32 -4.18 7.19 8.02
CA ARG A 32 -5.39 7.04 7.22
C ARG A 32 -5.94 5.63 7.36
N ARG A 33 -7.27 5.54 7.43
CA ARG A 33 -7.98 4.26 7.43
C ARG A 33 -7.98 3.68 6.03
N LEU A 34 -7.80 2.37 5.91
CA LEU A 34 -8.04 1.63 4.69
C LEU A 34 -9.56 1.57 4.44
N GLU A 35 -10.02 2.11 3.31
CA GLU A 35 -11.44 2.14 2.97
C GLU A 35 -11.84 1.00 2.02
N SER A 36 -11.01 0.72 1.00
CA SER A 36 -11.29 -0.32 0.01
C SER A 36 -10.01 -0.97 -0.52
N ILE A 37 -10.16 -2.21 -0.98
CA ILE A 37 -9.17 -2.95 -1.78
C ILE A 37 -9.93 -3.54 -2.95
N GLU A 38 -9.60 -3.12 -4.17
CA GLU A 38 -10.34 -3.52 -5.38
C GLU A 38 -9.37 -3.91 -6.50
N GLN A 39 -9.75 -4.91 -7.29
CA GLN A 39 -9.05 -5.24 -8.52
C GLN A 39 -9.54 -4.33 -9.65
N LEU A 40 -8.60 -3.75 -10.39
CA LEU A 40 -8.94 -2.90 -11.53
C LEU A 40 -9.11 -3.77 -12.79
N GLY A 41 -10.38 -3.98 -13.17
CA GLY A 41 -10.74 -4.74 -14.37
C GLY A 41 -10.34 -6.22 -14.27
N MET A 42 -9.81 -6.75 -15.37
CA MET A 42 -9.36 -8.15 -15.47
C MET A 42 -7.84 -8.30 -15.32
N ASP A 43 -7.11 -7.19 -15.18
CA ASP A 43 -5.65 -7.18 -15.05
C ASP A 43 -5.22 -7.50 -13.62
N ARG A 44 -3.93 -7.80 -13.44
CA ARG A 44 -3.33 -8.07 -12.12
C ARG A 44 -2.98 -6.78 -11.39
N ILE A 45 -3.91 -5.84 -11.37
CA ILE A 45 -3.73 -4.52 -10.76
C ILE A 45 -4.66 -4.40 -9.57
N ILE A 46 -4.12 -4.02 -8.41
CA ILE A 46 -4.88 -3.79 -7.18
C ILE A 46 -4.81 -2.30 -6.83
N ASP A 47 -5.97 -1.71 -6.57
CA ASP A 47 -6.11 -0.39 -5.95
C ASP A 47 -6.41 -0.55 -4.46
N ILE A 48 -5.57 0.06 -3.63
CA ILE A 48 -5.72 0.11 -2.18
C ILE A 48 -6.00 1.56 -1.78
N GLN A 49 -7.22 1.84 -1.36
CA GLN A 49 -7.65 3.20 -1.01
C GLN A 49 -7.52 3.47 0.49
N PHE A 50 -6.85 4.57 0.84
CA PHE A 50 -6.73 5.09 2.19
C PHE A 50 -7.43 6.44 2.33
N GLY A 51 -8.39 6.55 3.25
CA GLY A 51 -9.24 7.72 3.43
C GLY A 51 -10.30 7.88 2.33
N SER A 52 -11.12 8.90 2.44
CA SER A 52 -12.30 9.12 1.59
C SER A 52 -12.43 10.57 1.12
N GLY A 53 -13.23 10.78 0.07
CA GLY A 53 -13.49 12.11 -0.49
C GLY A 53 -12.22 12.77 -1.02
N GLU A 54 -12.08 14.08 -0.79
CA GLU A 54 -10.90 14.86 -1.23
C GLU A 54 -9.58 14.41 -0.58
N ALA A 55 -9.67 13.62 0.50
CA ALA A 55 -8.53 13.11 1.23
C ALA A 55 -8.29 11.60 0.98
N ALA A 56 -8.77 11.08 -0.14
CA ALA A 56 -8.52 9.71 -0.61
C ALA A 56 -7.12 9.60 -1.25
N TYR A 57 -6.38 8.57 -0.86
CA TYR A 57 -5.07 8.24 -1.42
C TYR A 57 -5.11 6.80 -1.93
N HIS A 58 -4.74 6.63 -3.19
CA HIS A 58 -4.74 5.34 -3.87
C HIS A 58 -3.32 4.82 -4.00
N LEU A 59 -3.09 3.58 -3.53
CA LEU A 59 -1.85 2.84 -3.74
C LEU A 59 -2.12 1.75 -4.76
N ILE A 60 -1.60 1.95 -5.98
CA ILE A 60 -1.73 1.02 -7.09
C ILE A 60 -0.57 0.03 -7.07
N VAL A 61 -0.88 -1.26 -7.23
CA VAL A 61 0.09 -2.35 -7.33
C VAL A 61 -0.13 -3.10 -8.63
N GLU A 62 0.93 -3.28 -9.41
CA GLU A 62 1.00 -3.96 -10.71
C GLU A 62 1.89 -5.21 -10.67
#